data_AF-A0A3Q8CB15-F1
#
_entry.id   AF-A0A3Q8CB15-F1
#
_cell.length_a   1.000
_cell.length_b   1.000
_cell.length_c   1.000
_cell.angle_alpha   90.00
_cell.angle_beta   90.00
_cell.angle_gamma   90.00
#
_symmetry.space_group_name_H-M   'P 1'
#
loop_
_entity.id
_entity.type
_entity.pdbx_description
1 polymer ?
#
loop_
_entity_poly.entity_id
_entity_poly.type
_entity_poly.pdbx_seq_one_letter_code
_entity_poly.pdbx_strand_id
1 'polypeptide(L)'
;MERQEAYIAALHLIEEKGPSFTMAELARKMKVSKRTIYQHFTSKADLLNQTIDYVFDDLLNNKSDEPIETNNSHLSPLEILQLQLQKLPNVYDLDKLLRSSKSFSTNYPEQWARVNRRLDQLGSRVFQMLLNNPRVRILTATEKKFY
;
A
#
# COMPACT_ATOMS: atom_id res chain seq x y z
N MET A 1 17.98 14.01 8.47
CA MET A 1 16.53 13.79 8.30
C MET A 1 16.35 12.34 7.91
N GLU A 2 15.50 11.61 8.61
CA GLU A 2 15.20 10.24 8.21
C GLU A 2 14.22 10.24 7.03
N ARG A 3 14.44 9.34 6.06
CA ARG A 3 13.60 9.27 4.86
C ARG A 3 12.16 8.88 5.19
N GLN A 4 11.97 8.00 6.17
CA GLN A 4 10.65 7.55 6.62
C GLN A 4 9.80 8.70 7.17
N GLU A 5 10.38 9.57 8.00
CA GLU A 5 9.69 10.76 8.50
C GLU A 5 9.20 11.68 7.36
N ALA A 6 10.02 11.81 6.30
CA ALA A 6 9.65 12.59 5.13
C ALA A 6 8.49 11.97 4.34
N TYR A 7 8.41 10.63 4.25
CA TYR A 7 7.28 9.94 3.61
C TYR A 7 5.99 10.15 4.40
N ILE A 8 6.03 9.99 5.72
CA ILE A 8 4.87 10.24 6.60
C ILE A 8 4.42 11.70 6.48
N ALA A 9 5.37 12.64 6.48
CA ALA A 9 5.06 14.05 6.30
C ALA A 9 4.45 14.35 4.93
N ALA A 10 4.93 13.70 3.87
CA ALA A 10 4.38 13.80 2.52
C ALA A 10 2.96 13.21 2.45
N LEU A 11 2.69 12.08 3.10
CA LEU A 11 1.35 11.47 3.18
C LEU A 11 0.32 12.42 3.81
N HIS A 12 0.70 13.11 4.89
CA HIS A 12 -0.19 14.11 5.51
C HIS A 12 -0.46 15.29 4.55
N LEU A 13 0.55 15.73 3.80
CA LEU A 13 0.35 16.80 2.81
C LEU A 13 -0.51 16.32 1.63
N ILE A 14 -0.41 15.06 1.25
CA ILE A 14 -1.28 14.44 0.23
C ILE A 14 -2.72 14.37 0.74
N GLU A 15 -2.94 14.01 2.00
CA GLU A 15 -4.26 13.99 2.62
C GLU A 15 -4.92 15.38 2.63
N GLU A 16 -4.17 16.42 2.95
CA GLU A 16 -4.68 17.79 3.04
C GLU A 16 -5.01 18.42 1.67
N LYS A 17 -4.21 18.16 0.63
CA LYS A 17 -4.27 18.91 -0.64
C LYS A 17 -3.87 18.12 -1.88
N GLY A 18 -3.83 16.80 -1.77
CA GLY A 18 -3.38 15.90 -2.82
C GLY A 18 -1.90 16.07 -3.17
N PRO A 19 -1.46 15.53 -4.32
CA PRO A 19 -0.06 15.60 -4.74
C PRO A 19 0.38 17.01 -5.15
N SER A 20 -0.44 18.05 -4.98
CA SER A 20 -0.13 19.42 -5.39
C SER A 20 0.79 20.16 -4.41
N PHE A 21 1.03 19.64 -3.19
CA PHE A 21 1.91 20.27 -2.19
C PHE A 21 3.33 20.56 -2.73
N THR A 22 4.01 21.58 -2.24
CA THR A 22 5.35 21.96 -2.70
C THR A 22 6.44 21.37 -1.81
N MET A 23 7.65 21.19 -2.36
CA MET A 23 8.83 20.82 -1.56
C MET A 23 9.15 21.85 -0.46
N ALA A 24 8.70 23.10 -0.63
CA ALA A 24 8.76 24.13 0.40
C ALA A 24 7.82 23.84 1.58
N GLU A 25 6.61 23.37 1.31
CA GLU A 25 5.66 22.95 2.34
C GLU A 25 6.15 21.74 3.10
N LEU A 26 6.74 20.77 2.41
CA LEU A 26 7.39 19.64 3.07
C LEU A 26 8.53 20.09 3.98
N ALA A 27 9.42 20.96 3.49
CA ALA A 27 10.52 21.51 4.28
C ALA A 27 10.02 22.22 5.56
N ARG A 28 8.96 23.04 5.44
CA ARG A 28 8.31 23.70 6.57
C ARG A 28 7.73 22.70 7.56
N LYS A 29 7.00 21.69 7.08
CA LYS A 29 6.39 20.65 7.92
C LYS A 29 7.43 19.84 8.69
N MET A 30 8.57 19.58 8.04
CA MET A 30 9.72 18.88 8.61
C MET A 30 10.65 19.78 9.45
N LYS A 31 10.40 21.09 9.49
CA LYS A 31 11.28 22.09 10.15
C LYS A 31 12.74 22.03 9.67
N VAL A 32 12.94 21.76 8.38
CA VAL A 32 14.26 21.73 7.73
C VAL A 32 14.33 22.71 6.55
N SER A 33 15.54 22.92 6.02
CA SER A 33 15.70 23.75 4.83
C SER A 33 15.24 23.00 3.56
N LYS A 34 14.84 23.74 2.50
CA LYS A 34 14.58 23.12 1.18
C LYS A 34 15.80 22.37 0.66
N ARG A 35 17.00 22.91 0.89
CA ARG A 35 18.27 22.27 0.50
C ARG A 35 18.41 20.89 1.16
N THR A 36 18.05 20.77 2.44
CA THR A 36 18.04 19.50 3.16
C THR A 36 17.10 18.49 2.51
N ILE A 37 15.88 18.88 2.13
CA ILE A 37 14.97 17.97 1.42
C ILE A 37 15.59 17.49 0.10
N TYR A 38 16.16 18.40 -0.70
CA TYR A 38 16.74 18.05 -2.00
C TYR A 38 18.04 17.23 -1.92
N GLN A 39 18.69 17.15 -0.75
CA GLN A 39 19.80 16.21 -0.52
C GLN A 39 19.32 14.76 -0.44
N HIS A 40 18.06 14.53 -0.06
CA HIS A 40 17.48 13.19 0.07
C HIS A 40 16.62 12.78 -1.13
N PHE A 41 16.02 13.75 -1.83
CA PHE A 41 15.12 13.54 -2.96
C PHE A 41 15.50 14.42 -4.14
N THR A 42 15.70 13.80 -5.30
CA THR A 42 16.15 14.49 -6.52
C THR A 42 15.05 15.39 -7.10
N SER A 43 13.79 15.04 -6.88
CA SER A 43 12.63 15.81 -7.33
C SER A 43 11.40 15.51 -6.47
N LYS A 44 10.32 16.28 -6.68
CA LYS A 44 9.03 15.97 -6.07
C LYS A 44 8.45 14.63 -6.58
N ALA A 45 8.69 14.30 -7.86
CA ALA A 45 8.27 13.02 -8.43
C ALA A 45 9.00 11.84 -7.77
N ASP A 46 10.30 12.00 -7.50
CA ASP A 46 11.11 11.01 -6.78
C ASP A 46 10.61 10.80 -5.33
N LEU A 47 10.34 11.88 -4.59
CA LEU A 47 9.70 11.81 -3.29
C LEU A 47 8.35 11.06 -3.34
N LEU A 48 7.48 11.38 -4.30
CA LEU A 48 6.18 10.73 -4.45
C LEU A 48 6.34 9.24 -4.75
N ASN A 49 7.24 8.87 -5.66
CA ASN A 49 7.53 7.47 -5.97
C ASN A 49 7.97 6.69 -4.73
N GLN A 50 8.94 7.23 -3.98
CA GLN A 50 9.42 6.60 -2.76
C GLN A 50 8.36 6.55 -1.65
N THR A 51 7.50 7.56 -1.56
CA THR A 51 6.36 7.57 -0.61
C THR A 51 5.32 6.50 -0.98
N ILE A 52 5.02 6.34 -2.27
CA ILE A 52 4.14 5.27 -2.77
C ILE A 52 4.76 3.91 -2.43
N ASP A 53 6.04 3.71 -2.77
CA ASP A 53 6.72 2.46 -2.47
C ASP A 53 6.73 2.18 -0.97
N TYR A 54 6.99 3.18 -0.12
CA TYR A 54 6.91 3.04 1.34
C TYR A 54 5.55 2.52 1.82
N VAL A 55 4.44 3.10 1.33
CA VAL A 55 3.08 2.65 1.70
C VAL A 55 2.85 1.21 1.28
N PHE A 56 3.25 0.83 0.07
CA PHE A 56 2.98 -0.52 -0.44
C PHE A 56 4.02 -1.57 -0.01
N ASP A 57 5.25 -1.18 0.29
CA ASP A 57 6.32 -2.07 0.77
C ASP A 57 6.00 -2.54 2.18
N ASP A 58 5.41 -1.69 3.02
CA ASP A 58 4.86 -2.14 4.30
C ASP A 58 3.81 -3.23 4.06
N LEU A 59 2.84 -2.98 3.17
CA LEU A 59 1.79 -3.95 2.81
C LEU A 59 2.34 -5.24 2.16
N LEU A 60 3.40 -5.14 1.36
CA LEU A 60 3.97 -6.26 0.59
C LEU A 60 5.17 -6.94 1.27
N ASN A 61 5.73 -6.41 2.35
CA ASN A 61 6.86 -7.05 3.05
C ASN A 61 6.46 -7.59 4.42
N ASN A 62 5.23 -7.36 4.87
CA ASN A 62 4.72 -8.04 6.04
C ASN A 62 4.74 -9.56 5.83
N LYS A 63 5.16 -10.26 6.90
CA LYS A 63 5.36 -11.71 7.01
C LYS A 63 4.04 -12.51 6.91
N SER A 64 3.08 -12.07 6.12
CA SER A 64 1.78 -12.70 5.90
C SER A 64 1.85 -13.94 5.00
N ASP A 65 3.05 -14.34 4.53
CA ASP A 65 3.27 -15.66 3.97
C ASP A 65 3.30 -16.75 5.07
N GLU A 66 3.32 -16.38 6.35
CA GLU A 66 3.04 -17.32 7.42
C GLU A 66 1.59 -17.82 7.29
N PRO A 67 1.37 -19.14 7.19
CA PRO A 67 0.03 -19.70 7.16
C PRO A 67 -0.74 -19.16 8.36
N ILE A 68 -2.01 -18.83 8.16
CA ILE A 68 -2.86 -18.40 9.28
C ILE A 68 -2.99 -19.60 10.23
N GLU A 69 -2.17 -19.64 11.28
CA GLU A 69 -2.31 -20.60 12.37
C GLU A 69 -3.58 -20.24 13.14
N THR A 70 -4.71 -20.77 12.68
CA THR A 70 -5.98 -20.66 13.40
C THR A 70 -6.33 -22.02 13.99
N ASN A 71 -6.54 -22.04 15.31
CA ASN A 71 -7.11 -23.18 16.05
C ASN A 71 -8.57 -23.48 15.63
N ASN A 72 -9.18 -22.64 14.78
CA ASN A 72 -10.54 -22.78 14.28
C ASN A 72 -10.55 -23.37 12.86
N SER A 73 -11.23 -24.50 12.70
CA SER A 73 -11.24 -25.36 11.51
C SER A 73 -12.21 -24.94 10.39
N HIS A 74 -12.92 -23.81 10.52
CA HIS A 74 -14.09 -23.49 9.67
C HIS A 74 -14.17 -22.03 9.16
N LEU A 75 -13.05 -21.33 8.99
CA LEU A 75 -13.09 -19.97 8.44
C LEU A 75 -13.41 -19.99 6.94
N SER A 76 -14.39 -19.19 6.53
CA SER A 76 -14.75 -18.96 5.13
C SER A 76 -13.65 -18.16 4.39
N PRO A 77 -13.61 -18.22 3.04
CA PRO A 77 -12.68 -17.41 2.25
C PRO A 77 -12.76 -15.92 2.54
N LEU A 78 -13.97 -15.42 2.86
CA LEU A 78 -14.19 -14.03 3.23
C LEU A 78 -13.57 -13.68 4.59
N GLU A 79 -13.71 -14.54 5.60
CA GLU A 79 -13.10 -14.32 6.92
C GLU A 79 -11.58 -14.40 6.86
N ILE A 80 -11.03 -15.31 6.04
CA ILE A 80 -9.60 -15.38 5.75
C ILE A 80 -9.12 -14.09 5.11
N LEU A 81 -9.84 -13.58 4.11
CA LEU A 81 -9.55 -12.30 3.47
C LEU A 81 -9.61 -11.14 4.48
N GLN A 82 -10.66 -11.07 5.31
CA GLN A 82 -10.82 -10.03 6.32
C GLN A 82 -9.71 -10.05 7.37
N LEU A 83 -9.33 -11.22 7.90
CA LEU A 83 -8.23 -11.36 8.84
C LEU A 83 -6.90 -10.93 8.23
N GLN A 84 -6.70 -11.17 6.94
CA GLN A 84 -5.49 -10.74 6.23
C GLN A 84 -5.49 -9.24 5.95
N LEU A 85 -6.62 -8.67 5.55
CA LEU A 85 -6.78 -7.23 5.39
C LEU A 85 -6.64 -6.48 6.73
N GLN A 86 -7.04 -7.09 7.85
CA GLN A 86 -6.84 -6.54 9.20
C GLN A 86 -5.37 -6.59 9.65
N LYS A 87 -4.57 -7.53 9.12
CA LYS A 87 -3.12 -7.62 9.37
C LYS A 87 -2.31 -6.61 8.55
N LEU A 88 -2.93 -5.98 7.56
CA LEU A 88 -2.26 -4.91 6.80
C LEU A 88 -2.09 -3.70 7.73
N PRO A 89 -0.85 -3.31 8.06
CA PRO A 89 -0.65 -2.05 8.75
C PRO A 89 -1.21 -0.90 7.91
N ASN A 90 -1.88 0.01 8.61
CA ASN A 90 -2.21 1.33 8.13
C ASN A 90 -2.87 1.40 6.74
N VAL A 91 -4.00 0.68 6.56
CA VAL A 91 -4.98 0.93 5.48
C VAL A 91 -5.28 2.44 5.33
N TYR A 92 -5.16 3.19 6.43
CA TYR A 92 -5.26 4.65 6.47
C TYR A 92 -4.28 5.37 5.53
N ASP A 93 -3.02 4.93 5.41
CA ASP A 93 -2.04 5.59 4.53
C ASP A 93 -2.30 5.29 3.05
N LEU A 94 -2.79 4.07 2.75
CA LEU A 94 -3.29 3.75 1.41
C LEU A 94 -4.52 4.62 1.07
N ASP A 95 -5.46 4.76 1.99
CA ASP A 95 -6.66 5.59 1.82
C ASP A 95 -6.29 7.05 1.47
N LYS A 96 -5.26 7.63 2.11
CA LYS A 96 -4.76 8.98 1.76
C LYS A 96 -4.33 9.10 0.30
N LEU A 97 -3.66 8.08 -0.24
CA LEU A 97 -3.27 8.05 -1.67
C LEU A 97 -4.50 7.94 -2.58
N LEU A 98 -5.44 7.03 -2.24
CA LEU A 98 -6.61 6.73 -3.06
C LEU A 98 -7.63 7.88 -3.10
N ARG A 99 -7.85 8.57 -1.98
CA ARG A 99 -8.71 9.77 -1.92
C ARG A 99 -8.23 10.88 -2.85
N SER A 100 -6.92 10.94 -3.11
CA SER A 100 -6.30 11.92 -3.98
C SER A 100 -6.21 11.46 -5.46
N SER A 101 -6.84 10.35 -5.83
CA SER A 101 -6.77 9.72 -7.16
C SER A 101 -6.98 10.69 -8.33
N LYS A 102 -8.04 11.50 -8.29
CA LYS A 102 -8.35 12.49 -9.34
C LYS A 102 -7.22 13.52 -9.53
N SER A 103 -6.63 13.99 -8.43
CA SER A 103 -5.54 14.96 -8.48
C SER A 103 -4.23 14.33 -8.94
N PHE A 104 -3.98 13.07 -8.55
CA PHE A 104 -2.87 12.27 -9.06
C PHE A 104 -3.00 12.02 -10.56
N SER A 105 -4.15 11.56 -11.04
CA SER A 105 -4.36 11.29 -12.46
C SER A 105 -4.20 12.52 -13.35
N THR A 106 -4.47 13.71 -12.80
CA THR A 106 -4.36 14.98 -13.54
C THR A 106 -2.94 15.54 -13.52
N ASN A 107 -2.32 15.61 -12.33
CA ASN A 107 -1.08 16.38 -12.14
C ASN A 107 0.18 15.50 -12.10
N TYR A 108 0.03 14.22 -11.79
CA TYR A 108 1.11 13.25 -11.60
C TYR A 108 0.72 11.87 -12.18
N PRO A 109 0.40 11.79 -13.49
CA PRO A 109 -0.16 10.58 -14.10
C PRO A 109 0.78 9.37 -14.02
N GLU A 110 2.09 9.58 -14.09
CA GLU A 110 3.08 8.50 -13.95
C GLU A 110 3.09 7.91 -12.53
N GLN A 111 2.97 8.76 -11.51
CA GLN A 111 2.89 8.33 -10.11
C GLN A 111 1.55 7.63 -9.86
N TRP A 112 0.46 8.10 -10.48
CA TRP A 112 -0.82 7.39 -10.42
C TRP A 112 -0.73 6.00 -11.06
N ALA A 113 -0.10 5.89 -12.23
CA ALA A 113 0.16 4.60 -12.86
C ALA A 113 1.02 3.68 -11.97
N ARG A 114 1.95 4.24 -11.18
CA ARG A 114 2.69 3.48 -10.16
C ARG A 114 1.76 2.98 -9.05
N VAL A 115 0.89 3.82 -8.49
CA VAL A 115 -0.11 3.39 -7.48
C VAL A 115 -0.94 2.23 -8.01
N ASN A 116 -1.47 2.32 -9.24
CA ASN A 116 -2.25 1.25 -9.85
C ASN A 116 -1.45 -0.06 -9.99
N ARG A 117 -0.20 0.01 -10.48
CA ARG A 117 0.66 -1.17 -10.55
C ARG A 117 0.89 -1.82 -9.18
N ARG A 118 1.09 -1.02 -8.14
CA ARG A 118 1.28 -1.52 -6.77
C ARG A 118 -0.01 -2.12 -6.20
N LEU A 119 -1.19 -1.56 -6.52
CA LEU A 119 -2.49 -2.14 -6.21
C LEU A 119 -2.70 -3.50 -6.89
N ASP A 120 -2.36 -3.61 -8.18
CA ASP A 120 -2.46 -4.87 -8.93
C ASP A 120 -1.57 -5.95 -8.33
N GLN A 121 -0.35 -5.58 -7.91
CA GLN A 121 0.56 -6.48 -7.20
C GLN A 121 -0.01 -6.93 -5.85
N LEU A 122 -0.56 -6.00 -5.07
CA LEU A 122 -1.22 -6.30 -3.80
C LEU A 122 -2.41 -7.25 -4.00
N GLY A 123 -3.29 -6.95 -4.96
CA GLY A 123 -4.44 -7.79 -5.30
C GLY A 123 -4.04 -9.19 -5.78
N SER A 124 -3.02 -9.28 -6.64
CA SER A 124 -2.47 -10.55 -7.11
C SER A 124 -1.93 -11.38 -5.96
N ARG A 125 -1.23 -10.77 -5.01
CA ARG A 125 -0.70 -11.48 -3.83
C ARG A 125 -1.82 -12.00 -2.93
N VAL A 126 -2.81 -11.16 -2.63
CA VAL A 126 -3.98 -11.57 -1.85
C VAL A 126 -4.71 -12.73 -2.53
N PHE A 127 -4.87 -12.66 -3.85
CA PHE A 127 -5.48 -13.74 -4.63
C PHE A 127 -4.68 -15.04 -4.58
N GLN A 128 -3.35 -14.99 -4.78
CA GLN A 128 -2.48 -16.16 -4.68
C GLN A 128 -2.49 -16.77 -3.28
N MET A 129 -2.53 -15.94 -2.25
CA MET A 129 -2.66 -16.40 -0.86
C MET A 129 -3.97 -17.17 -0.64
N LEU A 130 -5.09 -16.69 -1.18
CA LEU A 130 -6.37 -17.38 -1.11
C LEU A 130 -6.32 -18.72 -1.85
N LEU A 131 -5.74 -18.78 -3.05
CA LEU A 131 -5.64 -20.02 -3.83
C LEU A 131 -4.75 -21.07 -3.17
N ASN A 132 -3.65 -20.64 -2.56
CA ASN A 132 -2.71 -21.52 -1.86
C ASN A 132 -3.22 -21.97 -0.48
N ASN A 133 -4.33 -21.40 0.00
CA ASN A 133 -4.94 -21.83 1.25
C ASN A 133 -5.76 -23.12 0.99
N PRO A 134 -5.33 -24.29 1.52
CA PRO A 134 -5.99 -25.57 1.27
C PRO A 134 -7.46 -25.60 1.74
N ARG A 135 -7.87 -24.67 2.62
CA ARG A 135 -9.25 -24.53 3.10
C ARG A 135 -10.14 -23.66 2.20
N VAL A 136 -9.55 -22.90 1.28
CA VAL A 136 -10.25 -22.06 0.29
C VAL A 136 -10.33 -22.74 -1.07
N ARG A 137 -9.63 -23.87 -1.26
CA ARG A 137 -9.58 -24.62 -2.52
C ARG A 137 -11.01 -24.90 -3.00
N ILE A 138 -11.40 -24.19 -4.07
CA ILE A 138 -12.63 -24.48 -4.80
C ILE A 138 -12.41 -25.84 -5.45
N LEU A 139 -12.90 -26.90 -4.81
CA LEU A 139 -12.86 -28.24 -5.38
C LEU A 139 -13.44 -28.18 -6.79
N THR A 140 -12.66 -28.63 -7.77
CA THR A 140 -13.18 -28.80 -9.12
C THR A 140 -14.36 -29.77 -9.09
N ALA A 141 -15.26 -29.71 -10.09
CA ALA A 141 -16.40 -30.62 -10.16
C ALA A 141 -15.98 -32.11 -10.08
N THR A 142 -14.75 -32.41 -10.51
CA THR A 142 -14.13 -33.74 -10.40
C THR A 142 -13.72 -34.08 -8.98
N GLU A 143 -13.16 -33.14 -8.22
CA GLU A 143 -12.71 -33.37 -6.83
C GLU A 143 -13.88 -33.39 -5.82
N LYS A 144 -15.00 -32.73 -6.12
CA LYS A 144 -16.25 -32.82 -5.33
C LYS A 144 -16.89 -34.21 -5.30
N LYS A 145 -16.52 -35.12 -6.21
CA LYS A 145 -17.06 -36.49 -6.24
C LYS A 145 -16.36 -37.45 -5.27
N PHE A 146 -15.25 -37.05 -4.67
CA PHE A 146 -14.39 -37.91 -3.86
C PHE A 146 -14.29 -37.48 -2.38
N TYR A 147 -15.07 -36.47 -1.98
CA TYR A 147 -15.33 -36.06 -0.60
C TYR A 147 -16.82 -36.19 -0.33
#